data_AF-D6KDA7-F1
#
_entry.id   AF-D6KDA7-F1
#
_cell.length_a   1.000
_cell.length_b   1.000
_cell.length_c   1.000
_cell.angle_alpha   90.00
_cell.angle_beta   90.00
_cell.angle_gamma   90.00
#
_symmetry.space_group_name_H-M   'P 1'
#
loop_
_entity.id
_entity.type
_entity.pdbx_description
1 polymer ?
#
loop_
_entity_poly.entity_id
_entity_poly.type
_entity_poly.pdbx_seq_one_letter_code
_entity_poly.pdbx_strand_id
1 'polypeptide(L)'
;MPPFAASGANTGIADAHNLGWKLAAVLRGRAAPALLDSYDAERRPAGWFAADQSSRRTQALRDPATAPDPTLAHPYVLAAGGFQYTEGALVPGPTDLADPEPVTEFRPAGRVGTRVPHRWLDERRTRSTLDLAGPGWALVAGPSVRVPDRLTTPGPYATDLPVHRIEADFLPPDHLLLLRPDQVVAWRGTDPATATTALAGLLAG
;
A
#
# COMPACT_ATOMS: atom_id res chain seq x y z
N MET A 1 16.67 -16.69 -0.08
CA MET A 1 15.82 -16.59 -1.28
C MET A 1 16.70 -16.70 -2.53
N PRO A 2 16.37 -17.58 -3.49
CA PRO A 2 17.08 -17.66 -4.78
C PRO A 2 16.98 -16.35 -5.58
N PRO A 3 17.97 -16.02 -6.43
CA PRO A 3 18.07 -14.70 -7.09
C PRO A 3 17.13 -14.55 -8.32
N PHE A 4 15.94 -15.13 -8.28
CA PHE A 4 14.99 -15.01 -9.39
C PHE A 4 14.51 -13.56 -9.53
N ALA A 5 14.69 -12.96 -10.71
CA ALA A 5 14.29 -11.59 -11.04
C ALA A 5 14.76 -10.53 -10.01
N ALA A 6 15.90 -10.77 -9.35
CA ALA A 6 16.44 -9.91 -8.28
C ALA A 6 15.44 -9.62 -7.14
N SER A 7 14.50 -10.54 -6.87
CA SER A 7 13.47 -10.42 -5.84
C SER A 7 14.04 -10.04 -4.47
N GLY A 8 15.20 -10.59 -4.08
CA GLY A 8 15.90 -10.24 -2.84
C GLY A 8 16.23 -8.77 -2.67
N ALA A 9 16.83 -8.15 -3.69
CA ALA A 9 17.17 -6.74 -3.61
C ALA A 9 15.90 -5.87 -3.56
N ASN A 10 14.90 -6.20 -4.38
CA ASN A 10 13.63 -5.46 -4.41
C ASN A 10 12.87 -5.56 -3.08
N THR A 11 12.83 -6.75 -2.47
CA THR A 11 12.24 -6.96 -1.14
C THR A 11 12.97 -6.14 -0.08
N GLY A 12 14.30 -6.16 -0.07
CA GLY A 12 15.09 -5.39 0.91
C GLY A 12 14.91 -3.87 0.77
N ILE A 13 14.81 -3.35 -0.46
CA ILE A 13 14.49 -1.93 -0.70
C ILE A 13 13.08 -1.60 -0.17
N ALA A 14 12.10 -2.48 -0.40
CA ALA A 14 10.76 -2.30 0.12
C ALA A 14 10.70 -2.36 1.66
N ASP A 15 11.50 -3.23 2.30
CA ASP A 15 11.65 -3.27 3.76
C ASP A 15 12.20 -1.96 4.31
N ALA A 16 13.27 -1.45 3.71
CA ALA A 16 13.89 -0.18 4.12
C ALA A 16 12.93 1.00 3.94
N HIS A 17 12.17 1.05 2.83
CA HIS A 17 11.18 2.09 2.59
C HIS A 17 10.03 2.05 3.61
N ASN A 18 9.50 0.85 3.90
CA ASN A 18 8.43 0.65 4.87
C ASN A 18 8.87 1.01 6.30
N LEU A 19 10.04 0.55 6.73
CA LEU A 19 10.56 0.86 8.06
C LEU A 19 10.97 2.33 8.19
N GLY A 20 11.53 2.91 7.13
CA GLY A 20 12.08 4.27 7.13
C GLY A 20 11.05 5.33 7.51
N TRP A 21 9.84 5.28 6.94
CA TRP A 21 8.80 6.25 7.28
C TRP A 21 8.25 6.05 8.69
N LYS A 22 8.13 4.81 9.16
CA LYS A 22 7.63 4.47 10.52
C LYS A 22 8.61 4.96 11.59
N LEU A 23 9.90 4.68 11.42
CA LEU A 23 10.96 5.21 12.27
C LEU A 23 10.95 6.74 12.28
N ALA A 24 10.85 7.37 11.11
CA ALA A 24 10.80 8.82 11.00
C ALA A 24 9.57 9.42 11.71
N ALA A 25 8.41 8.76 11.68
CA ALA A 25 7.23 9.19 12.40
C ALA A 25 7.42 9.13 13.92
N VAL A 26 7.91 7.99 14.44
CA VAL A 26 8.13 7.79 15.88
C VAL A 26 9.22 8.73 16.41
N LEU A 27 10.38 8.80 15.75
CA LEU A 27 11.51 9.63 16.20
C LEU A 27 11.20 11.14 16.19
N ARG A 28 10.25 11.57 15.34
CA ARG A 28 9.79 12.97 15.30
C ARG A 28 8.61 13.24 16.23
N GLY A 29 8.19 12.27 17.06
CA GLY A 29 7.04 12.41 17.95
C GLY A 29 5.71 12.55 17.21
N ARG A 30 5.61 12.00 15.99
CA ARG A 30 4.41 12.03 15.12
C ARG A 30 3.64 10.70 15.09
N ALA A 31 4.09 9.70 15.83
CA ALA A 31 3.40 8.44 16.04
C ALA A 31 3.89 7.79 17.34
N ALA A 32 3.05 6.95 17.93
CA ALA A 32 3.42 6.11 19.05
C ALA A 32 4.41 5.01 18.63
N PRO A 33 5.26 4.52 19.55
CA PRO A 33 6.19 3.43 19.26
C PRO A 33 5.55 2.16 18.70
N ALA A 34 4.29 1.86 19.08
CA ALA A 34 3.53 0.71 18.60
C ALA A 34 3.36 0.68 17.07
N LEU A 35 3.48 1.82 16.38
CA LEU A 35 3.50 1.85 14.91
C LEU A 35 4.62 0.96 14.33
N LEU A 36 5.73 0.78 15.05
CA LEU A 36 6.85 -0.04 14.59
C LEU A 36 6.51 -1.54 14.56
N ASP A 37 5.56 -2.01 15.37
CA ASP A 37 5.14 -3.41 15.37
C ASP A 37 4.51 -3.80 14.02
N SER A 38 3.90 -2.83 13.33
CA SER A 38 3.37 -3.03 11.98
C SER A 38 4.44 -3.37 10.93
N TYR A 39 5.72 -3.11 11.18
CA TYR A 39 6.78 -3.49 10.25
C TYR A 39 6.85 -5.02 10.09
N ASP A 40 6.92 -5.78 11.18
CA ASP A 40 7.00 -7.23 11.10
C ASP A 40 5.70 -7.82 10.53
N ALA A 41 4.55 -7.33 11.01
CA ALA A 41 3.23 -7.76 10.56
C ALA A 41 3.06 -7.63 9.03
N GLU A 42 3.61 -6.56 8.43
CA GLU A 42 3.52 -6.31 6.99
C GLU A 42 4.63 -7.00 6.18
N ARG A 43 5.89 -6.88 6.64
CA ARG A 43 7.06 -7.21 5.82
C ARG A 43 7.45 -8.67 5.92
N ARG A 44 7.22 -9.34 7.04
CA ARG A 44 7.53 -10.76 7.19
C ARG A 44 6.69 -11.63 6.24
N PRO A 45 5.34 -11.49 6.13
CA PRO A 45 4.57 -12.25 5.15
C PRO A 45 4.96 -11.92 3.70
N ALA A 46 5.25 -10.66 3.39
CA ALA A 46 5.68 -10.25 2.05
C ALA A 46 7.04 -10.85 1.65
N GLY A 47 8.00 -10.89 2.58
CA GLY A 47 9.29 -11.54 2.39
C GLY A 47 9.17 -13.04 2.16
N TRP A 48 8.31 -13.71 2.94
CA TRP A 48 7.99 -15.13 2.73
C TRP A 48 7.38 -15.41 1.36
N PHE A 49 6.40 -14.60 0.96
CA PHE A 49 5.78 -14.70 -0.35
C PHE A 49 6.80 -14.56 -1.49
N ALA A 50 7.66 -13.54 -1.43
CA ALA A 50 8.72 -13.36 -2.44
C ALA A 50 9.70 -14.54 -2.48
N ALA A 51 10.05 -15.09 -1.31
CA ALA A 51 10.95 -16.24 -1.19
C ALA A 51 10.34 -17.53 -1.76
N ASP A 52 9.06 -17.79 -1.48
CA ASP A 52 8.31 -18.92 -2.04
C ASP A 52 8.28 -18.84 -3.57
N GLN A 53 7.85 -17.70 -4.09
CA GLN A 53 7.72 -17.45 -5.53
C GLN A 53 9.07 -17.60 -6.25
N SER A 54 10.15 -17.09 -5.65
CA SER A 54 11.50 -17.22 -6.21
C SER A 54 11.99 -18.68 -6.21
N SER A 55 11.64 -19.44 -5.17
CA SER A 55 12.09 -20.83 -5.01
C SER A 55 11.41 -21.75 -6.02
N ARG A 56 10.08 -21.67 -6.15
CA ARG A 56 9.29 -22.46 -7.10
C ARG A 56 9.67 -22.18 -8.55
N ARG A 57 9.94 -20.92 -8.88
CA ARG A 57 10.42 -20.54 -10.22
C ARG A 57 11.83 -21.05 -10.51
N THR A 58 12.71 -21.04 -9.52
CA THR A 58 14.06 -21.59 -9.67
C THR A 58 14.02 -23.11 -9.87
N GLN A 59 13.08 -23.81 -9.23
CA GLN A 59 12.87 -25.24 -9.45
C GLN A 59 12.49 -25.55 -10.89
N ALA A 60 11.53 -24.81 -11.47
CA ALA A 60 11.13 -24.98 -12.87
C ALA A 60 12.27 -24.70 -13.88
N LEU A 61 13.21 -23.81 -13.54
CA LEU A 61 14.41 -23.59 -14.36
C LEU A 61 15.42 -24.74 -14.28
N ARG A 62 15.46 -25.47 -13.15
CA ARG A 62 16.38 -26.60 -12.94
C ARG A 62 15.86 -27.90 -13.54
N ASP A 63 14.55 -28.08 -13.55
CA ASP A 63 13.89 -29.24 -14.13
C ASP A 63 12.78 -28.79 -15.11
N PRO A 64 13.10 -28.71 -16.43
CA PRO A 64 12.15 -28.32 -17.46
C PRO A 64 10.96 -29.28 -17.62
N ALA A 65 11.01 -30.49 -17.05
CA ALA A 65 9.89 -31.43 -17.05
C ALA A 65 8.86 -31.09 -15.96
N THR A 66 9.16 -30.16 -15.06
CA THR A 66 8.21 -29.64 -14.06
C THR A 66 6.99 -29.04 -14.77
N ALA A 67 5.80 -29.52 -14.41
CA ALA A 67 4.56 -28.97 -14.95
C ALA A 67 4.42 -27.47 -14.61
N PRO A 68 3.82 -26.65 -15.49
CA PRO A 68 3.53 -25.25 -15.18
C PRO A 68 2.72 -25.12 -13.90
N ASP A 69 3.17 -24.24 -13.01
CA ASP A 69 2.51 -23.98 -11.73
C ASP A 69 1.56 -22.77 -11.87
N PRO A 70 0.24 -22.99 -11.91
CA PRO A 70 -0.73 -21.93 -12.18
C PRO A 70 -0.91 -20.95 -11.02
N THR A 71 -0.32 -21.24 -9.85
CA THR A 71 -0.42 -20.39 -8.65
C THR A 71 0.76 -19.43 -8.51
N LEU A 72 1.69 -19.45 -9.46
CA LEU A 72 2.78 -18.49 -9.51
C LEU A 72 2.23 -17.08 -9.74
N ALA A 73 2.72 -16.14 -8.95
CA ALA A 73 2.34 -14.75 -9.05
C ALA A 73 2.74 -14.18 -10.41
N HIS A 74 1.89 -13.32 -10.96
CA HIS A 74 2.19 -12.60 -12.20
C HIS A 74 3.52 -11.84 -12.04
N PRO A 75 4.41 -11.80 -13.05
CA PRO A 75 5.70 -11.11 -12.94
C PRO A 75 5.59 -9.65 -12.48
N TYR A 76 4.59 -8.91 -12.97
CA TYR A 76 4.32 -7.54 -12.52
C TYR A 76 3.83 -7.43 -11.07
N VAL A 77 3.16 -8.46 -10.51
CA VAL A 77 2.82 -8.47 -9.09
C VAL A 77 4.10 -8.51 -8.25
N LEU A 78 5.07 -9.35 -8.62
CA LEU A 78 6.37 -9.41 -7.94
C LEU A 78 7.18 -8.12 -8.12
N ALA A 79 7.21 -7.57 -9.33
CA ALA A 79 8.00 -6.38 -9.64
C ALA A 79 7.43 -5.10 -9.02
N ALA A 80 6.10 -4.93 -9.01
CA ALA A 80 5.44 -3.74 -8.49
C ALA A 80 5.20 -3.78 -6.97
N GLY A 81 5.43 -4.93 -6.33
CA GLY A 81 5.05 -5.16 -4.93
C GLY A 81 3.53 -5.27 -4.74
N GLY A 82 2.84 -5.92 -5.69
CA GLY A 82 1.39 -6.14 -5.68
C GLY A 82 0.90 -7.18 -4.67
N PHE A 83 1.64 -7.43 -3.59
CA PHE A 83 1.13 -8.21 -2.46
C PHE A 83 0.28 -7.30 -1.57
N GLN A 84 -0.76 -7.85 -0.97
CA GLN A 84 -1.65 -7.13 -0.07
C GLN A 84 -1.22 -7.37 1.38
N TYR A 85 -0.98 -6.30 2.11
CA TYR A 85 -0.90 -6.38 3.57
C TYR A 85 -2.29 -6.66 4.13
N THR A 86 -2.41 -7.69 4.97
CA THR A 86 -3.66 -8.04 5.65
C THR A 86 -3.70 -7.54 7.09
N GLU A 87 -2.54 -7.14 7.62
CA GLU A 87 -2.34 -6.65 8.99
C GLU A 87 -1.31 -5.50 8.99
N GLY A 88 -1.21 -4.79 10.10
CA GLY A 88 -0.26 -3.69 10.30
C GLY A 88 -0.92 -2.32 10.34
N ALA A 89 -0.28 -1.32 9.72
CA ALA A 89 -0.75 0.06 9.74
C ALA A 89 -1.86 0.29 8.69
N LEU A 90 -3.00 -0.39 8.91
CA LEU A 90 -4.18 -0.40 8.06
C LEU A 90 -5.45 -0.33 8.92
N VAL A 91 -6.53 0.21 8.37
CA VAL A 91 -7.88 0.19 8.95
C VAL A 91 -8.83 -0.37 7.88
N PRO A 92 -8.88 -1.69 7.69
CA PRO A 92 -9.78 -2.29 6.71
C PRO A 92 -11.24 -2.14 7.15
N GLY A 93 -12.11 -1.84 6.20
CA GLY A 93 -13.55 -2.00 6.37
C GLY A 93 -13.96 -3.48 6.41
N PRO A 94 -15.23 -3.78 6.73
CA PRO A 94 -15.71 -5.15 6.94
C PRO A 94 -15.49 -6.11 5.76
N THR A 95 -15.43 -5.58 4.54
CA THR A 95 -15.31 -6.36 3.30
C THR A 95 -13.96 -6.23 2.61
N ASP A 96 -13.08 -5.33 3.06
CA ASP A 96 -11.88 -4.96 2.29
C ASP A 96 -10.87 -6.12 2.14
N LEU A 97 -10.84 -7.03 3.10
CA LEU A 97 -9.96 -8.19 3.10
C LEU A 97 -10.66 -9.50 2.67
N ALA A 98 -11.98 -9.47 2.44
CA ALA A 98 -12.75 -10.66 2.05
C ALA A 98 -12.51 -11.08 0.60
N ASP A 99 -12.02 -10.16 -0.23
CA ASP A 99 -11.71 -10.36 -1.64
C ASP A 99 -10.35 -9.71 -1.92
N PRO A 100 -9.22 -10.43 -1.74
CA PRO A 100 -7.90 -9.86 -1.96
C PRO A 100 -7.61 -9.67 -3.45
N GLU A 101 -6.68 -8.78 -3.81
CA GLU A 101 -6.22 -8.69 -5.20
C GLU A 101 -5.55 -10.01 -5.64
N PRO A 102 -5.88 -10.55 -6.83
CA PRO A 102 -5.30 -11.80 -7.28
C PRO A 102 -3.80 -11.65 -7.51
N VAL A 103 -3.00 -12.61 -7.01
CA VAL A 103 -1.56 -12.59 -7.24
C VAL A 103 -1.17 -13.15 -8.61
N THR A 104 -1.99 -14.01 -9.20
CA THR A 104 -1.75 -14.67 -10.50
C THR A 104 -2.03 -13.75 -11.70
N GLU A 105 -2.70 -12.63 -11.47
CA GLU A 105 -3.03 -11.63 -12.49
C GLU A 105 -2.62 -10.23 -12.02
N PHE A 106 -2.06 -9.40 -12.90
CA PHE A 106 -1.76 -8.03 -12.53
C PHE A 106 -2.96 -7.11 -12.80
N ARG A 107 -3.84 -6.98 -11.79
CA ARG A 107 -5.05 -6.13 -11.84
C ARG A 107 -5.13 -5.22 -10.60
N PRO A 108 -4.26 -4.20 -10.49
CA PRO A 108 -4.23 -3.34 -9.32
C PRO A 108 -5.53 -2.54 -9.19
N ALA A 109 -6.21 -2.66 -8.05
CA ALA A 109 -7.53 -2.10 -7.80
C ALA A 109 -7.57 -1.11 -6.63
N GLY A 110 -6.43 -0.87 -5.97
CA GLY A 110 -6.34 0.06 -4.84
C GLY A 110 -7.14 -0.43 -3.64
N ARG A 111 -7.09 -1.73 -3.36
CA ARG A 111 -7.65 -2.32 -2.14
C ARG A 111 -6.83 -1.90 -0.91
N VAL A 112 -7.45 -1.92 0.26
CA VAL A 112 -6.72 -1.66 1.51
C VAL A 112 -5.60 -2.69 1.66
N GLY A 113 -4.40 -2.20 1.97
CA GLY A 113 -3.19 -3.00 2.08
C GLY A 113 -2.42 -3.19 0.78
N THR A 114 -2.92 -2.74 -0.37
CA THR A 114 -2.17 -2.75 -1.65
C THR A 114 -1.58 -1.38 -1.95
N ARG A 115 -0.56 -1.36 -2.82
CA ARG A 115 -0.03 -0.11 -3.37
C ARG A 115 -1.07 0.54 -4.27
N VAL A 116 -1.21 1.86 -4.19
CA VAL A 116 -2.13 2.60 -5.06
C VAL A 116 -1.80 2.36 -6.54
N PRO A 117 -2.80 2.09 -7.42
CA PRO A 117 -2.55 1.86 -8.83
C PRO A 117 -2.00 3.12 -9.51
N HIS A 118 -0.98 2.96 -10.36
CA HIS A 118 -0.44 4.05 -11.18
C HIS A 118 -1.48 4.52 -12.22
N ARG A 119 -1.83 5.80 -12.20
CA ARG A 119 -2.50 6.50 -13.30
C ARG A 119 -1.82 7.85 -13.52
N TRP A 120 -1.78 8.30 -14.77
CA TRP A 120 -1.37 9.67 -15.10
C TRP A 120 -2.51 10.62 -14.75
N LEU A 121 -2.18 11.68 -14.01
CA LEU A 121 -3.13 12.68 -13.53
C LEU A 121 -3.22 13.91 -14.43
N ASP A 122 -2.35 13.98 -15.43
CA ASP A 122 -2.31 15.05 -16.42
C ASP A 122 -1.99 14.48 -17.81
N GLU A 123 -2.41 15.19 -18.85
CA GLU A 123 -2.23 14.76 -20.25
C GLU A 123 -0.75 14.68 -20.65
N ARG A 124 0.10 15.50 -20.01
CA ARG A 124 1.55 15.54 -20.27
C ARG A 124 2.29 14.38 -19.61
N ARG A 125 1.60 13.57 -18.80
CA ARG A 125 2.15 12.44 -18.05
C ARG A 125 3.30 12.85 -17.14
N THR A 126 3.12 13.97 -16.42
CA THR A 126 4.14 14.48 -15.50
C THR A 126 3.86 14.17 -14.03
N ARG A 127 2.61 13.85 -13.69
CA ARG A 127 2.19 13.48 -12.33
C ARG A 127 1.43 12.17 -12.33
N SER A 128 1.83 11.30 -11.41
CA SER A 128 1.18 10.02 -11.14
C SER A 128 0.38 10.05 -9.85
N THR A 129 -0.61 9.17 -9.74
CA THR A 129 -1.19 8.75 -8.46
C THR A 129 -0.14 8.33 -7.42
N LEU A 130 1.01 7.79 -7.84
CA LEU A 130 2.12 7.43 -6.95
C LEU A 130 2.79 8.66 -6.29
N ASP A 131 2.63 9.84 -6.89
CA ASP A 131 3.21 11.10 -6.39
C ASP A 131 2.28 11.82 -5.39
N LEU A 132 1.07 11.30 -5.16
CA LEU A 132 0.07 11.93 -4.29
C LEU A 132 0.44 11.83 -2.82
N ALA A 133 0.95 10.69 -2.40
CA ALA A 133 1.57 10.57 -1.08
C ALA A 133 2.99 11.14 -1.18
N GLY A 134 3.20 12.33 -0.60
CA GLY A 134 4.54 12.90 -0.42
C GLY A 134 5.33 12.15 0.67
N PRO A 135 6.22 12.80 1.44
CA PRO A 135 6.94 12.15 2.55
C PRO A 135 6.05 11.83 3.76
N GLY A 136 4.73 11.93 3.60
CA GLY A 136 3.72 11.87 4.65
C GLY A 136 2.45 11.20 4.16
N TRP A 137 1.33 11.46 4.83
CA TRP A 137 0.03 10.91 4.47
C TRP A 137 -0.69 11.80 3.46
N ALA A 138 -1.61 11.22 2.70
CA ALA A 138 -2.50 11.96 1.82
C ALA A 138 -3.90 11.35 1.82
N LEU A 139 -4.93 12.19 1.73
CA LEU A 139 -6.28 11.75 1.44
C LEU A 139 -6.55 11.94 -0.04
N VAL A 140 -6.92 10.88 -0.74
CA VAL A 140 -7.32 10.94 -2.15
C VAL A 140 -8.84 10.87 -2.21
N ALA A 141 -9.45 11.81 -2.92
CA ALA A 141 -10.89 11.96 -3.01
C ALA A 141 -11.37 11.80 -4.45
N GLY A 142 -12.46 11.06 -4.64
CA GLY A 142 -13.19 11.04 -5.89
C GLY A 142 -13.81 12.41 -6.22
N PRO A 143 -14.12 12.69 -7.49
CA PRO A 143 -14.57 14.01 -7.95
C PRO A 143 -15.87 14.51 -7.31
N SER A 144 -16.72 13.62 -6.79
CA SER A 144 -17.99 14.00 -6.18
C SER A 144 -17.86 14.35 -4.69
N VAL A 145 -16.79 13.94 -4.02
CA VAL A 145 -16.60 14.16 -2.58
C VAL A 145 -16.41 15.65 -2.27
N ARG A 146 -17.19 16.16 -1.31
CA ARG A 146 -17.11 17.54 -0.80
C ARG A 146 -16.26 17.55 0.47
N VAL A 147 -15.00 17.97 0.32
CA VAL A 147 -14.02 18.05 1.41
C VAL A 147 -13.09 19.24 1.15
N PRO A 148 -12.56 19.93 2.18
CA PRO A 148 -11.50 20.93 1.98
C PRO A 148 -10.22 20.32 1.42
N ASP A 149 -9.33 21.15 0.86
CA ASP A 149 -8.08 20.66 0.26
C ASP A 149 -7.03 20.23 1.31
N ARG A 150 -7.29 20.50 2.58
CA ARG A 150 -6.50 20.03 3.73
C ARG A 150 -7.42 19.71 4.90
N LEU A 151 -7.06 18.67 5.65
CA LEU A 151 -7.69 18.31 6.91
C LEU A 151 -6.62 18.23 8.01
N THR A 152 -7.04 18.26 9.27
CA THR A 152 -6.15 17.98 10.40
C THR A 152 -6.71 16.82 11.18
N THR A 153 -5.88 15.81 11.46
CA THR A 153 -6.31 14.67 12.28
C THR A 153 -6.46 15.08 13.74
N PRO A 154 -7.42 14.49 14.48
CA PRO A 154 -7.50 14.69 15.91
C PRO A 154 -6.35 13.98 16.66
N GLY A 155 -6.21 14.29 17.95
CA GLY A 155 -5.33 13.56 18.87
C GLY A 155 -3.91 14.12 19.00
N PRO A 156 -3.06 13.46 19.82
CA PRO A 156 -1.73 13.96 20.18
C PRO A 156 -0.74 13.96 19.01
N TYR A 157 -1.02 13.19 17.96
CA TYR A 157 -0.23 13.09 16.73
C TYR A 157 -0.90 13.82 15.55
N ALA A 158 -1.57 14.95 15.84
CA ALA A 158 -2.27 15.76 14.85
C ALA A 158 -1.40 15.97 13.61
N THR A 159 -1.91 15.51 12.47
CA THR A 159 -1.22 15.50 11.19
C THR A 159 -2.02 16.35 10.21
N ASP A 160 -1.33 17.27 9.56
CA ASP A 160 -1.86 18.04 8.45
C ASP A 160 -1.92 17.14 7.20
N LEU A 161 -3.14 16.85 6.76
CA LEU A 161 -3.47 15.84 5.76
C LEU A 161 -3.88 16.54 4.45
N PRO A 162 -2.99 16.61 3.45
CA PRO A 162 -3.34 17.13 2.14
C PRO A 162 -4.40 16.25 1.47
N VAL A 163 -5.34 16.89 0.78
CA VAL A 163 -6.40 16.22 0.02
C VAL A 163 -6.19 16.42 -1.47
N HIS A 164 -6.16 15.32 -2.22
CA HIS A 164 -6.01 15.31 -3.68
C HIS A 164 -7.27 14.77 -4.34
N ARG A 165 -7.92 15.57 -5.17
CA ARG A 165 -9.06 15.11 -5.99
C ARG A 165 -8.55 14.54 -7.29
N ILE A 166 -8.98 13.34 -7.62
CA ILE A 166 -8.63 12.67 -8.87
C ILE A 166 -9.84 11.96 -9.46
N GLU A 167 -9.82 11.76 -10.78
CA GLU A 167 -10.69 10.82 -11.47
C GLU A 167 -9.85 9.60 -11.87
N ALA A 168 -10.19 8.42 -11.35
CA ALA A 168 -9.47 7.18 -11.63
C ALA A 168 -10.43 5.99 -11.59
N ASP A 169 -10.17 5.00 -12.44
CA ASP A 169 -10.98 3.79 -12.60
C ASP A 169 -11.08 2.91 -11.33
N PHE A 170 -10.09 3.00 -10.45
CA PHE A 170 -10.07 2.25 -9.19
C PHE A 170 -10.75 2.99 -8.02
N LEU A 171 -11.13 4.26 -8.20
CA LEU A 171 -11.70 5.12 -7.16
C LEU A 171 -13.09 5.61 -7.57
N PRO A 172 -14.17 5.09 -6.95
CA PRO A 172 -15.51 5.59 -7.20
C PRO A 172 -15.64 7.10 -6.91
N PRO A 173 -16.53 7.82 -7.63
CA PRO A 173 -16.64 9.29 -7.52
C PRO A 173 -16.91 9.84 -6.12
N ASP A 174 -17.59 9.06 -5.28
CA ASP A 174 -18.02 9.39 -3.93
C ASP A 174 -17.11 8.80 -2.83
N HIS A 175 -15.99 8.16 -3.21
CA HIS A 175 -15.10 7.48 -2.29
C HIS A 175 -13.80 8.24 -2.01
N LEU A 176 -13.15 7.82 -0.93
CA LEU A 176 -11.91 8.33 -0.38
C LEU A 176 -10.92 7.18 -0.18
N LEU A 177 -9.63 7.46 -0.34
CA LEU A 177 -8.52 6.58 0.03
C LEU A 177 -7.56 7.34 0.94
N LEU A 178 -7.19 6.74 2.08
CA LEU A 178 -6.08 7.21 2.89
C LEU A 178 -4.80 6.54 2.40
N LEU A 179 -3.88 7.33 1.85
CA LEU A 179 -2.58 6.85 1.38
C LEU A 179 -1.49 7.07 2.42
N ARG A 180 -0.71 6.02 2.65
CA ARG A 180 0.49 6.03 3.48
C ARG A 180 1.68 6.69 2.78
N PRO A 181 2.70 7.11 3.53
CA PRO A 181 3.97 7.59 2.96
C PRO A 181 4.66 6.59 2.02
N ASP A 182 4.38 5.28 2.18
CA ASP A 182 4.90 4.23 1.31
C ASP A 182 3.95 3.83 0.16
N GLN A 183 2.96 4.68 -0.14
CA GLN A 183 2.02 4.55 -1.26
C GLN A 183 1.01 3.39 -1.12
N VAL A 184 0.88 2.84 0.09
CA VAL A 184 -0.12 1.81 0.42
C VAL A 184 -1.44 2.48 0.81
N VAL A 185 -2.55 1.89 0.36
CA VAL A 185 -3.90 2.28 0.80
C VAL A 185 -4.12 1.77 2.22
N ALA A 186 -4.16 2.65 3.21
CA ALA A 186 -4.41 2.28 4.61
C ALA A 186 -5.89 2.14 4.94
N TRP A 187 -6.75 2.89 4.27
CA TRP A 187 -8.19 2.92 4.54
C TRP A 187 -8.94 3.37 3.28
N ARG A 188 -10.19 2.93 3.16
CA ARG A 188 -11.12 3.29 2.08
C ARG A 188 -12.52 3.52 2.67
N GLY A 189 -13.25 4.50 2.13
CA GLY A 189 -14.63 4.77 2.54
C GLY A 189 -15.19 6.02 1.89
N THR A 190 -16.23 6.60 2.46
CA THR A 190 -16.97 7.75 1.87
C THR A 190 -17.01 8.99 2.77
N ASP A 191 -16.62 8.86 4.04
CA ASP A 191 -16.68 9.94 5.03
C ASP A 191 -15.27 10.46 5.40
N PRO A 192 -14.97 11.76 5.15
CA PRO A 192 -13.70 12.36 5.54
C PRO A 192 -13.41 12.33 7.05
N ALA A 193 -14.44 12.41 7.91
CA ALA A 193 -14.25 12.39 9.36
C ALA A 193 -13.80 11.01 9.86
N THR A 194 -14.35 9.95 9.26
CA THR A 194 -13.90 8.58 9.48
C THR A 194 -12.45 8.40 9.02
N ALA A 195 -12.06 8.98 7.87
CA ALA A 195 -10.69 8.91 7.37
C ALA A 195 -9.65 9.54 8.33
N THR A 196 -9.96 10.72 8.89
CA THR A 196 -9.06 11.39 9.85
C THR A 196 -8.99 10.67 11.19
N THR A 197 -10.11 10.06 11.62
CA THR A 197 -10.15 9.21 12.83
C THR A 197 -9.34 7.93 12.64
N ALA A 198 -9.45 7.28 11.47
CA ALA A 198 -8.64 6.12 11.12
C ALA A 198 -7.14 6.44 11.17
N LEU A 199 -6.72 7.56 10.57
CA LEU A 199 -5.32 7.99 10.65
C LEU A 199 -4.88 8.29 12.08
N ALA A 200 -5.70 8.99 12.87
CA ALA A 200 -5.37 9.29 14.26
C ALA A 200 -5.18 8.00 15.10
N GLY A 201 -6.04 7.00 14.90
CA GLY A 201 -5.90 5.68 15.52
C GLY A 201 -4.60 4.98 15.13
N LEU A 202 -4.29 4.93 13.83
CA LEU A 202 -3.05 4.32 13.33
C LEU A 202 -1.78 4.96 13.91
N LEU A 203 -1.78 6.28 14.11
CA LEU A 203 -0.64 6.98 14.69
C LEU A 203 -0.57 6.82 16.21
N ALA A 204 -1.70 6.56 16.88
CA ALA A 204 -1.76 6.41 18.32
C ALA A 204 -1.34 5.03 18.83
N GLY A 205 -1.39 4.00 17.98
CA GLY A 205 -1.11 2.60 18.33
C GLY A 205 -2.37 1.85 18.71
#